data_AF-A0A933T475-F1
#
_entry.id   AF-A0A933T475-F1
#
_cell.length_a   1.000
_cell.length_b   1.000
_cell.length_c   1.000
_cell.angle_alpha   90.00
_cell.angle_beta   90.00
_cell.angle_gamma   90.00
#
_symmetry.space_group_name_H-M   'P 1'
#
loop_
_entity.id
_entity.type
_entity.pdbx_description
1 polymer ?
#
loop_
_entity_poly.entity_id
_entity_poly.type
_entity_poly.pdbx_seq_one_letter_code
_entity_poly.pdbx_strand_id
1 'polypeptide(L)'
;MNSSSELPDIDEEKAFHIIVRFAREGYKTTYGNYGYEIYLPNLIRAYLTAELKFNEHGVDSFMPSLSPSFYAAAWELCRRGILRPGVTKHGEQATADGSSGNGYSITPRGREWLEQAGQYDYVPIEPGRFARLLDKNGERFGLGFQERGQEAILCYSAHAYLACCAMCGAAAESIILTLAIEKTGHEDKALKDYSAAGGRGRIEKQILDQQPASIQNEFRGYSSLLKYWRDSSAHGQKSQISDNEAYTSLALLLRFAIFSNEKWAALTKVQ
;
A
#
# COMPACT_ATOMS: atom_id res chain seq x y z
N MET A 1 3.38 -22.82 -34.75
CA MET A 1 2.57 -22.43 -33.58
C MET A 1 3.45 -22.60 -32.36
N ASN A 2 4.08 -21.51 -31.91
CA ASN A 2 4.97 -21.53 -30.75
C ASN A 2 4.11 -21.54 -29.48
N SER A 3 3.79 -22.75 -29.01
CA SER A 3 3.35 -22.98 -27.64
C SER A 3 4.58 -22.86 -26.74
N SER A 4 4.93 -21.65 -26.33
CA SER A 4 5.76 -21.50 -25.13
C SER A 4 4.93 -22.06 -23.97
N SER A 5 5.21 -23.29 -23.58
CA SER A 5 4.57 -24.05 -22.50
C SER A 5 4.93 -23.51 -21.11
N GLU A 6 5.40 -22.28 -21.01
CA GLU A 6 5.80 -21.66 -19.76
C GLU A 6 4.62 -20.92 -19.17
N LEU A 7 4.32 -21.27 -17.92
CA LEU A 7 3.40 -20.53 -17.09
C LEU A 7 3.84 -19.07 -17.03
N PRO A 8 2.94 -18.10 -17.28
CA PRO A 8 3.27 -16.72 -16.98
C PRO A 8 3.54 -16.59 -15.49
N ASP A 9 4.52 -15.76 -15.16
CA ASP A 9 4.73 -15.34 -13.79
C ASP A 9 3.50 -14.53 -13.35
N ILE A 10 2.78 -15.07 -12.36
CA ILE A 10 1.61 -14.44 -11.76
C ILE A 10 1.93 -14.27 -10.30
N ASP A 11 2.32 -13.07 -9.96
CA ASP A 11 2.44 -12.61 -8.59
C ASP A 11 1.07 -12.27 -7.99
N GLU A 12 1.08 -11.92 -6.70
CA GLU A 12 -0.10 -11.53 -5.94
C GLU A 12 -0.80 -10.29 -6.53
N GLU A 13 -0.06 -9.32 -7.07
CA GLU A 13 -0.62 -8.10 -7.64
C GLU A 13 -1.43 -8.40 -8.90
N LYS A 14 -0.85 -9.17 -9.81
CA LYS A 14 -1.55 -9.58 -11.03
C LYS A 14 -2.77 -10.44 -10.69
N ALA A 15 -2.65 -11.36 -9.74
CA ALA A 15 -3.77 -12.15 -9.25
C ALA A 15 -4.88 -11.27 -8.65
N PHE A 16 -4.53 -10.24 -7.86
CA PHE A 16 -5.47 -9.25 -7.31
C PHE A 16 -6.25 -8.54 -8.42
N HIS A 17 -5.56 -8.02 -9.44
CA HIS A 17 -6.22 -7.35 -10.56
C HIS A 17 -7.13 -8.30 -11.35
N ILE A 18 -6.72 -9.55 -11.54
CA ILE A 18 -7.57 -10.56 -12.18
C ILE A 18 -8.83 -10.79 -11.35
N ILE A 19 -8.73 -10.98 -10.03
CA ILE A 19 -9.89 -11.19 -9.15
C ILE A 19 -10.83 -9.99 -9.21
N VAL A 20 -10.31 -8.77 -9.07
CA VAL A 20 -11.11 -7.53 -9.10
C VAL A 20 -11.82 -7.37 -10.44
N ARG A 21 -11.10 -7.53 -11.56
CA ARG A 21 -11.70 -7.46 -12.90
C ARG A 21 -12.84 -8.47 -13.05
N PHE A 22 -12.62 -9.72 -12.65
CA PHE A 22 -13.61 -10.78 -12.74
C PHE A 22 -14.84 -10.51 -11.86
N ALA A 23 -14.63 -9.96 -10.67
CA ALA A 23 -15.71 -9.56 -9.77
C ALA A 23 -16.56 -8.41 -10.33
N ARG A 24 -15.93 -7.48 -11.07
CA ARG A 24 -16.63 -6.34 -11.70
C ARG A 24 -17.39 -6.73 -12.95
N GLU A 25 -16.73 -7.44 -13.85
CA GLU A 25 -17.28 -7.76 -15.17
C GLU A 25 -18.34 -8.87 -15.11
N GLY A 26 -18.35 -9.65 -14.02
CA GLY A 26 -19.23 -10.81 -13.89
C GLY A 26 -18.82 -11.87 -14.91
N TYR A 27 -17.84 -12.70 -14.56
CA TYR A 27 -17.35 -13.70 -15.50
C TYR A 27 -18.36 -14.84 -15.71
N LYS A 28 -18.59 -15.19 -16.98
CA LYS A 28 -19.45 -16.31 -17.39
C LYS A 28 -18.61 -17.56 -17.45
N THR A 29 -18.69 -18.40 -16.41
CA THR A 29 -18.15 -19.77 -16.49
C THR A 29 -19.26 -20.76 -16.77
N THR A 30 -18.89 -21.87 -17.38
CA THR A 30 -19.72 -23.07 -17.49
C THR A 30 -19.76 -23.85 -16.17
N TYR A 31 -18.91 -23.52 -15.20
CA TYR A 31 -18.84 -24.15 -13.89
C TYR A 31 -19.84 -23.51 -12.91
N GLY A 32 -20.44 -24.34 -12.06
CA GLY A 32 -21.31 -23.85 -10.99
C GLY A 32 -20.52 -23.00 -9.98
N ASN A 33 -21.12 -21.92 -9.50
CA ASN A 33 -20.49 -21.04 -8.49
C ASN A 33 -20.75 -21.49 -7.04
N TYR A 34 -21.47 -22.60 -6.82
CA TYR A 34 -21.67 -23.24 -5.50
C TYR A 34 -22.03 -22.24 -4.37
N GLY A 35 -22.98 -21.33 -4.62
CA GLY A 35 -23.41 -20.33 -3.62
C GLY A 35 -22.38 -19.23 -3.32
N TYR A 36 -21.25 -19.18 -4.03
CA TYR A 36 -20.24 -18.13 -3.92
C TYR A 36 -20.39 -17.11 -5.06
N GLU A 37 -19.89 -15.90 -4.85
CA GLU A 37 -19.73 -14.92 -5.95
C GLU A 37 -18.38 -15.08 -6.64
N ILE A 38 -17.37 -15.46 -5.87
CA ILE A 38 -16.03 -15.75 -6.37
C ILE A 38 -15.64 -17.14 -5.87
N TYR A 39 -15.35 -18.04 -6.80
CA TYR A 39 -14.79 -19.34 -6.49
C TYR A 39 -13.45 -19.47 -7.21
N LEU A 40 -12.35 -19.38 -6.43
CA LEU A 40 -10.99 -19.21 -6.97
C LEU A 40 -10.60 -20.27 -8.00
N PRO A 41 -10.91 -21.57 -7.83
CA PRO A 41 -10.58 -22.57 -8.84
C PRO A 41 -11.23 -22.29 -10.20
N ASN A 42 -12.50 -21.90 -10.21
CA ASN A 42 -13.19 -21.57 -11.47
C ASN A 42 -12.63 -20.28 -12.09
N LEU A 43 -12.27 -19.31 -11.25
CA LEU A 43 -11.67 -18.05 -11.69
C LEU A 43 -10.29 -18.29 -12.33
N ILE A 44 -9.42 -19.08 -11.71
CA ILE A 44 -8.09 -19.42 -12.24
C ILE A 44 -8.24 -20.19 -13.56
N ARG A 45 -9.14 -21.18 -13.61
CA ARG A 45 -9.41 -21.92 -14.85
C ARG A 45 -9.90 -21.00 -15.96
N ALA A 46 -10.87 -20.14 -15.65
CA ALA A 46 -11.41 -19.18 -16.61
C ALA A 46 -10.34 -18.22 -17.12
N TYR A 47 -9.44 -17.74 -16.26
CA TYR A 47 -8.31 -16.91 -16.66
C TYR A 47 -7.34 -17.66 -17.60
N LEU A 48 -6.94 -18.88 -17.23
CA LEU A 48 -6.03 -19.73 -18.03
C LEU A 48 -6.61 -20.04 -19.43
N THR A 49 -7.89 -20.36 -19.51
CA THR A 49 -8.55 -20.68 -20.78
C THR A 49 -8.87 -19.44 -21.61
N ALA A 50 -9.43 -18.39 -20.99
CA ALA A 50 -9.90 -17.21 -21.73
C ALA A 50 -8.74 -16.32 -22.19
N GLU A 51 -7.73 -16.09 -21.35
CA GLU A 51 -6.66 -15.13 -21.63
C GLU A 51 -5.42 -15.80 -22.19
N LEU A 52 -5.00 -16.90 -21.58
CA LEU A 52 -3.76 -17.58 -21.93
C LEU A 52 -3.97 -18.71 -22.95
N LYS A 53 -5.23 -18.99 -23.33
CA LYS A 53 -5.61 -19.96 -24.37
C LYS A 53 -5.10 -21.38 -24.10
N PHE A 54 -4.94 -21.76 -22.83
CA PHE A 54 -4.63 -23.14 -22.47
C PHE A 54 -5.80 -24.07 -22.78
N ASN A 55 -5.49 -25.31 -23.20
CA ASN A 55 -6.49 -26.36 -23.39
C ASN A 55 -7.11 -26.76 -22.05
N GLU A 56 -8.44 -26.82 -21.97
CA GLU A 56 -9.23 -27.19 -20.79
C GLU A 56 -8.70 -28.45 -20.09
N HIS A 57 -8.27 -29.47 -20.85
CA HIS A 57 -7.77 -30.73 -20.31
C HIS A 57 -6.42 -30.63 -19.57
N GLY A 58 -5.66 -29.54 -19.77
CA GLY A 58 -4.34 -29.33 -19.16
C GLY A 58 -4.32 -28.28 -18.03
N VAL A 59 -5.40 -27.53 -17.85
CA VAL A 59 -5.47 -26.37 -16.95
C VAL A 59 -5.20 -26.77 -15.49
N ASP A 60 -5.70 -27.92 -15.05
CA ASP A 60 -5.55 -28.36 -13.67
C ASP A 60 -4.09 -28.65 -13.27
N SER A 61 -3.19 -28.92 -14.24
CA SER A 61 -1.77 -29.14 -13.95
C SER A 61 -1.05 -27.86 -13.47
N PHE A 62 -1.61 -26.69 -13.81
CA PHE A 62 -1.07 -25.39 -13.43
C PHE A 62 -1.64 -24.85 -12.11
N MET A 63 -2.72 -25.43 -11.62
CA MET A 63 -3.42 -24.99 -10.40
C MET A 63 -2.49 -24.89 -9.19
N PRO A 64 -1.64 -25.89 -8.85
CA PRO A 64 -0.76 -25.80 -7.68
C PRO A 64 0.22 -24.63 -7.73
N SER A 65 0.66 -24.24 -8.94
CA SER A 65 1.64 -23.16 -9.12
C SER A 65 0.99 -21.78 -9.00
N LEU A 66 -0.23 -21.60 -9.52
CA LEU A 66 -0.90 -20.30 -9.53
C LEU A 66 -1.69 -20.02 -8.26
N SER A 67 -2.22 -21.07 -7.65
CA SER A 67 -3.10 -20.97 -6.49
C SER A 67 -2.55 -20.07 -5.38
N PRO A 68 -1.27 -20.16 -4.95
CA PRO A 68 -0.75 -19.34 -3.85
C PRO A 68 -0.96 -17.84 -4.04
N SER A 69 -0.66 -17.30 -5.23
CA SER A 69 -0.83 -15.87 -5.54
C SER A 69 -2.30 -15.45 -5.50
N PHE A 70 -3.20 -16.28 -6.01
CA PHE A 70 -4.64 -16.00 -5.97
C PHE A 70 -5.22 -16.08 -4.56
N TYR A 71 -4.77 -17.02 -3.73
CA TYR A 71 -5.19 -17.10 -2.33
C TYR A 71 -4.70 -15.89 -1.53
N ALA A 72 -3.43 -15.49 -1.71
CA ALA A 72 -2.89 -14.30 -1.06
C ALA A 72 -3.69 -13.04 -1.45
N ALA A 73 -3.97 -12.87 -2.75
CA ALA A 73 -4.75 -11.76 -3.26
C ALA A 73 -6.22 -11.76 -2.75
N ALA A 74 -6.86 -12.93 -2.69
CA ALA A 74 -8.22 -13.05 -2.14
C ALA A 74 -8.25 -12.74 -0.64
N TRP A 75 -7.23 -13.19 0.11
CA TRP A 75 -7.08 -12.85 1.52
C TRP A 75 -6.86 -11.35 1.72
N GLU A 76 -6.08 -10.70 0.85
CA GLU A 76 -5.90 -9.26 0.87
C GLU A 76 -7.23 -8.51 0.68
N LEU A 77 -8.04 -8.95 -0.29
CA LEU A 77 -9.38 -8.41 -0.49
C LEU A 77 -10.29 -8.65 0.73
N CYS A 78 -10.10 -9.75 1.47
CA CYS A 78 -10.80 -10.00 2.73
C CYS A 78 -10.36 -9.03 3.83
N ARG A 79 -9.05 -8.80 3.99
CA ARG A 79 -8.51 -7.82 4.96
C ARG A 79 -9.00 -6.40 4.69
N ARG A 80 -9.18 -6.05 3.40
CA ARG A 80 -9.78 -4.79 2.97
C ARG A 80 -11.29 -4.70 3.19
N GLY A 81 -11.93 -5.80 3.60
CA GLY A 81 -13.38 -5.89 3.79
C GLY A 81 -14.17 -5.89 2.49
N ILE A 82 -13.53 -6.17 1.35
CA ILE A 82 -14.16 -6.25 0.02
C ILE A 82 -14.79 -7.63 -0.17
N LEU A 83 -14.04 -8.67 0.19
CA LEU A 83 -14.51 -10.06 0.19
C LEU A 83 -14.74 -10.56 1.61
N ARG A 84 -15.55 -11.61 1.73
CA ARG A 84 -15.65 -12.45 2.92
C ARG A 84 -15.66 -13.92 2.50
N PRO A 85 -15.00 -14.83 3.24
CA PRO A 85 -15.14 -16.25 2.99
C PRO A 85 -16.59 -16.73 3.19
N GLY A 86 -17.04 -17.66 2.35
CA GLY A 86 -18.34 -18.31 2.49
C GLY A 86 -19.41 -17.87 1.48
N VAL A 87 -20.58 -18.50 1.59
CA VAL A 87 -21.71 -18.37 0.65
C VAL A 87 -22.46 -17.03 0.78
N THR A 88 -23.20 -16.66 -0.26
CA THR A 88 -23.88 -15.36 -0.31
C THR A 88 -25.05 -15.29 0.65
N LYS A 89 -25.81 -16.40 0.77
CA LYS A 89 -27.00 -16.49 1.61
C LYS A 89 -26.98 -17.74 2.49
N HIS A 90 -27.65 -17.63 3.63
CA HIS A 90 -27.86 -18.77 4.51
C HIS A 90 -28.62 -19.89 3.78
N GLY A 91 -28.15 -21.13 3.93
CA GLY A 91 -28.76 -22.31 3.31
C GLY A 91 -28.36 -22.54 1.84
N GLU A 92 -27.50 -21.72 1.26
CA GLU A 92 -26.95 -22.00 -0.07
C GLU A 92 -25.96 -23.18 -0.04
N GLN A 93 -25.86 -23.88 -1.17
CA GLN A 93 -24.99 -25.03 -1.32
C GLN A 93 -23.52 -24.61 -1.21
N ALA A 94 -22.84 -25.01 -0.13
CA ALA A 94 -21.40 -24.89 -0.01
C ALA A 94 -20.72 -26.21 -0.44
N THR A 95 -19.59 -26.12 -1.14
CA THR A 95 -18.69 -27.27 -1.32
C THR A 95 -17.73 -27.39 -0.14
N ALA A 96 -17.25 -28.61 0.15
CA ALA A 96 -16.21 -28.84 1.17
C ALA A 96 -14.93 -28.05 0.84
N ASP A 97 -14.58 -28.00 -0.44
CA ASP A 97 -13.45 -27.24 -0.96
C ASP A 97 -13.66 -25.71 -0.86
N GLY A 98 -14.88 -25.23 -1.15
CA GLY A 98 -15.25 -23.83 -0.98
C GLY A 98 -15.18 -23.36 0.47
N SER A 99 -15.64 -24.21 1.40
CA SER A 99 -15.55 -23.97 2.84
C SER A 99 -14.11 -23.98 3.37
N SER A 100 -13.17 -24.54 2.60
CA SER A 100 -11.74 -24.59 2.91
C SER A 100 -10.95 -23.39 2.38
N GLY A 101 -11.64 -22.32 1.95
CA GLY A 101 -11.00 -21.07 1.52
C GLY A 101 -11.03 -20.81 0.01
N ASN A 102 -11.74 -21.62 -0.78
CA ASN A 102 -11.89 -21.39 -2.22
C ASN A 102 -13.06 -20.45 -2.58
N GLY A 103 -14.07 -20.35 -1.70
CA GLY A 103 -15.32 -19.65 -1.96
C GLY A 103 -15.47 -18.36 -1.17
N TYR A 104 -15.79 -17.27 -1.87
CA TYR A 104 -15.95 -15.94 -1.32
C TYR A 104 -17.24 -15.27 -1.79
N SER A 105 -17.78 -14.43 -0.93
CA SER A 105 -18.86 -13.49 -1.23
C SER A 105 -18.34 -12.06 -1.20
N ILE A 106 -18.95 -11.20 -2.01
CA ILE A 106 -18.64 -9.77 -2.02
C ILE A 106 -19.48 -9.10 -0.92
N THR A 107 -18.82 -8.33 -0.06
CA THR A 107 -19.50 -7.60 1.02
C THR A 107 -20.29 -6.40 0.44
N PRO A 108 -21.24 -5.80 1.18
CA PRO A 108 -21.91 -4.57 0.72
C PRO A 108 -20.91 -3.46 0.37
N ARG A 109 -19.91 -3.24 1.24
CA ARG A 109 -18.79 -2.31 0.99
C ARG A 109 -17.98 -2.71 -0.24
N GLY A 110 -17.75 -4.01 -0.45
CA GLY A 110 -17.06 -4.52 -1.62
C GLY A 110 -17.78 -4.19 -2.92
N ARG A 111 -19.13 -4.21 -2.93
CA ARG A 111 -19.90 -3.80 -4.12
C ARG A 111 -19.74 -2.32 -4.42
N GLU A 112 -19.92 -1.46 -3.41
CA GLU A 112 -19.69 -0.02 -3.55
C GLU A 112 -18.28 0.28 -4.07
N TRP A 113 -17.28 -0.45 -3.53
CA TRP A 113 -15.90 -0.36 -3.98
C TRP A 113 -15.72 -0.80 -5.44
N LEU A 114 -16.29 -1.94 -5.85
CA LEU A 114 -16.22 -2.47 -7.22
C LEU A 114 -16.95 -1.59 -8.25
N GLU A 115 -17.99 -0.86 -7.85
CA GLU A 115 -18.70 0.11 -8.71
C GLU A 115 -17.85 1.35 -8.98
N GLN A 116 -17.18 1.86 -7.94
CA GLN A 116 -16.27 3.00 -8.04
C GLN A 116 -14.94 2.63 -8.71
N ALA A 117 -14.61 1.34 -8.71
CA ALA A 117 -13.35 0.81 -9.18
C ALA A 117 -13.03 1.02 -10.67
N GLY A 118 -13.99 1.47 -11.46
CA GLY A 118 -13.78 1.83 -12.87
C GLY A 118 -13.38 3.27 -13.11
N GLN A 119 -13.49 4.14 -12.11
CA GLN A 119 -13.29 5.59 -12.27
C GLN A 119 -11.91 6.07 -11.81
N TYR A 120 -11.18 5.21 -11.09
CA TYR A 120 -9.82 5.49 -10.64
C TYR A 120 -8.92 4.37 -11.17
N ASP A 121 -7.88 4.74 -11.91
CA ASP A 121 -6.66 3.93 -12.01
C ASP A 121 -6.17 3.76 -10.57
N TYR A 122 -6.64 2.73 -9.87
CA TYR A 122 -6.14 2.43 -8.54
C TYR A 122 -4.65 2.34 -8.68
N VAL A 123 -3.93 3.17 -7.92
CA VAL A 123 -2.50 3.01 -7.87
C VAL A 123 -2.29 1.69 -7.14
N PRO A 124 -1.81 0.64 -7.82
CA PRO A 124 -1.59 -0.62 -7.16
C PRO A 124 -0.46 -0.37 -6.17
N ILE A 125 -0.83 -0.20 -4.91
CA ILE A 125 0.09 -0.52 -3.85
C ILE A 125 0.16 -2.03 -3.90
N GLU A 126 1.09 -2.57 -4.69
CA GLU A 126 1.61 -3.91 -4.48
C GLU A 126 1.63 -4.12 -2.96
N PRO A 127 0.86 -5.08 -2.41
CA PRO A 127 0.83 -5.31 -0.99
C PRO A 127 2.26 -5.42 -0.45
N GLY A 128 2.61 -4.50 0.45
CA GLY A 128 3.95 -4.44 1.03
C GLY A 128 5.06 -3.84 0.15
N ARG A 129 4.84 -3.35 -1.08
CA ARG A 129 5.90 -2.63 -1.83
C ARG A 129 6.32 -1.35 -1.16
N PHE A 130 5.37 -0.52 -0.70
CA PHE A 130 5.72 0.65 0.12
C PHE A 130 6.45 0.23 1.39
N ALA A 131 6.02 -0.87 2.05
CA ALA A 131 6.70 -1.42 3.21
C ALA A 131 8.16 -1.74 2.89
N ARG A 132 8.41 -2.52 1.83
CA ARG A 132 9.76 -2.89 1.37
C ARG A 132 10.60 -1.68 0.98
N LEU A 133 10.02 -0.69 0.30
CA LEU A 133 10.74 0.51 -0.15
C LEU A 133 11.09 1.45 1.01
N LEU A 134 10.18 1.63 1.97
CA LEU A 134 10.46 2.42 3.17
C LEU A 134 11.44 1.69 4.10
N ASP A 135 11.34 0.36 4.21
CA ASP A 135 12.22 -0.45 5.05
C ASP A 135 13.71 -0.32 4.65
N LYS A 136 13.99 -0.21 3.35
CA LYS A 136 15.35 0.09 2.84
C LYS A 136 15.97 1.38 3.39
N ASN A 137 15.13 2.31 3.86
CA ASN A 137 15.57 3.57 4.45
C ASN A 137 15.59 3.52 5.98
N GLY A 138 15.11 2.43 6.59
CA GLY A 138 15.04 2.21 8.04
C GLY A 138 16.42 2.25 8.71
N GLU A 139 17.43 1.61 8.10
CA GLU A 139 18.81 1.62 8.62
C GLU A 139 19.37 3.05 8.74
N ARG A 140 18.98 3.94 7.81
CA ARG A 140 19.46 5.33 7.76
C ARG A 140 18.76 6.23 8.78
N PHE A 141 17.44 6.10 8.90
CA PHE A 141 16.61 7.02 9.70
C PHE A 141 16.18 6.46 11.06
N GLY A 142 16.65 5.26 11.40
CA GLY A 142 16.47 4.62 12.69
C GLY A 142 15.09 3.99 12.91
N LEU A 143 14.96 3.32 14.07
CA LEU A 143 13.77 2.54 14.44
C LEU A 143 12.50 3.40 14.49
N GLY A 144 12.60 4.65 14.96
CA GLY A 144 11.45 5.54 15.03
C GLY A 144 10.90 5.95 13.66
N PHE A 145 11.71 5.95 12.59
CA PHE A 145 11.21 6.09 11.22
C PHE A 145 10.54 4.79 10.76
N GLN A 146 11.18 3.65 10.99
CA GLN A 146 10.67 2.34 10.57
C GLN A 146 9.30 2.05 11.18
N GLU A 147 9.16 2.18 12.51
CA GLU A 147 7.90 1.97 13.24
C GLU A 147 6.76 2.83 12.65
N ARG A 148 6.98 4.14 12.55
CA ARG A 148 5.94 5.08 12.06
C ARG A 148 5.64 4.88 10.58
N GLY A 149 6.65 4.56 9.78
CA GLY A 149 6.49 4.26 8.36
C GLY A 149 5.64 3.00 8.13
N GLN A 150 5.89 1.94 8.89
CA GLN A 150 5.08 0.72 8.85
C GLN A 150 3.65 0.97 9.37
N GLU A 151 3.48 1.74 10.45
CA GLU A 151 2.12 2.09 10.92
C GLU A 151 1.35 2.93 9.91
N ALA A 152 2.01 3.82 9.17
CA ALA A 152 1.36 4.55 8.08
C ALA A 152 0.79 3.59 7.03
N ILE A 153 1.57 2.58 6.63
CA ILE A 153 1.14 1.56 5.66
C ILE A 153 -0.01 0.72 6.21
N LEU A 154 0.09 0.26 7.46
CA LEU A 154 -0.96 -0.52 8.09
C LEU A 154 -2.27 0.27 8.22
N CYS A 155 -2.18 1.55 8.60
CA CYS A 155 -3.34 2.46 8.61
C CYS A 155 -3.97 2.59 7.23
N TYR A 156 -3.15 2.75 6.18
CA TYR A 156 -3.64 2.83 4.81
C TYR A 156 -4.36 1.54 4.39
N SER A 157 -3.76 0.36 4.62
CA SER A 157 -4.37 -0.94 4.33
C SER A 157 -5.68 -1.17 5.09
N ALA A 158 -5.77 -0.65 6.32
CA ALA A 158 -6.99 -0.67 7.13
C ALA A 158 -8.03 0.39 6.74
N HIS A 159 -7.76 1.23 5.73
CA HIS A 159 -8.57 2.38 5.31
C HIS A 159 -8.76 3.43 6.41
N ALA A 160 -7.83 3.49 7.37
CA ALA A 160 -7.73 4.53 8.37
C ALA A 160 -6.91 5.72 7.80
N TYR A 161 -7.43 6.34 6.74
CA TYR A 161 -6.71 7.35 5.94
C TYR A 161 -6.20 8.55 6.75
N LEU A 162 -7.01 9.02 7.71
CA LEU A 162 -6.63 10.06 8.66
C LEU A 162 -5.36 9.68 9.46
N ALA A 163 -5.36 8.46 10.01
CA ALA A 163 -4.23 7.94 10.79
C ALA A 163 -3.00 7.69 9.91
N CYS A 164 -3.20 7.23 8.67
CA CYS A 164 -2.13 7.09 7.68
C CYS A 164 -1.41 8.43 7.46
N CYS A 165 -2.15 9.51 7.18
CA CYS A 165 -1.57 10.84 7.01
C CYS A 165 -0.80 11.33 8.25
N ALA A 166 -1.35 11.10 9.45
CA ALA A 166 -0.69 11.44 10.70
C ALA A 166 0.65 10.69 10.86
N MET A 167 0.64 9.38 10.62
CA MET A 167 1.85 8.54 10.71
C MET A 167 2.88 8.88 9.64
N CYS A 168 2.46 9.23 8.41
CA CYS A 168 3.35 9.73 7.37
C CYS A 168 4.09 10.99 7.83
N GLY A 169 3.38 11.97 8.41
CA GLY A 169 4.02 13.16 8.95
C GLY A 169 4.92 12.88 10.15
N ALA A 170 4.56 11.93 11.01
CA ALA A 170 5.38 11.52 12.14
C ALA A 170 6.66 10.77 11.69
N ALA A 171 6.60 9.96 10.66
CA ALA A 171 7.77 9.33 10.03
C ALA A 171 8.67 10.37 9.34
N ALA A 172 8.08 11.37 8.66
CA ALA A 172 8.82 12.47 8.07
C ALA A 172 9.61 13.28 9.12
N GLU A 173 9.06 13.44 10.32
CA GLU A 173 9.78 14.08 11.42
C GLU A 173 10.96 13.25 11.92
N SER A 174 10.89 11.92 11.88
CA SER A 174 12.04 11.05 12.16
C SER A 174 13.19 11.30 11.16
N ILE A 175 12.88 11.49 9.87
CA ILE A 175 13.88 11.87 8.85
C ILE A 175 14.53 13.21 9.21
N ILE A 176 13.71 14.24 9.48
CA ILE A 176 14.18 15.60 9.79
C ILE A 176 15.07 15.59 11.05
N LEU A 177 14.65 14.91 12.11
CA LEU A 177 15.43 14.79 13.34
C LEU A 177 16.75 14.08 13.10
N THR A 178 16.75 12.96 12.39
CA THR A 178 17.98 12.21 12.08
C THR A 178 18.98 13.09 11.33
N LEU A 179 18.54 13.81 10.30
CA LEU A 179 19.41 14.73 9.54
C LEU A 179 20.01 15.82 10.43
N ALA A 180 19.23 16.37 11.35
CA ALA A 180 19.71 17.40 12.26
C ALA A 180 20.69 16.86 13.30
N ILE A 181 20.43 15.67 13.85
CA ILE A 181 21.33 14.98 14.77
C ILE A 181 22.66 14.73 14.08
N GLU A 182 22.63 14.14 12.88
CA GLU A 182 23.83 13.85 12.10
C GLU A 182 24.59 15.15 11.75
N LYS A 183 23.88 16.21 11.36
CA LYS A 183 24.52 17.49 11.03
C LYS A 183 25.18 18.16 12.23
N THR A 184 24.68 17.93 13.45
CA THR A 184 25.15 18.64 14.64
C THR A 184 26.08 17.85 15.52
N GLY A 185 26.03 16.51 15.43
CA GLY A 185 26.67 15.61 16.38
C GLY A 185 26.12 15.71 17.80
N HIS A 186 24.95 16.33 18.00
CA HIS A 186 24.40 16.64 19.33
C HIS A 186 22.93 16.24 19.44
N GLU A 187 22.67 14.96 19.67
CA GLU A 187 21.32 14.40 19.75
C GLU A 187 20.41 15.10 20.77
N ASP A 188 20.86 15.21 22.03
CA ASP A 188 20.08 15.84 23.10
C ASP A 188 19.68 17.27 22.78
N LYS A 189 20.59 18.02 22.13
CA LYS A 189 20.34 19.40 21.73
C LYS A 189 19.30 19.45 20.61
N ALA A 190 19.43 18.61 19.58
CA ALA A 190 18.48 18.55 18.48
C ALA A 190 17.06 18.21 18.97
N LEU A 191 16.93 17.21 19.86
CA LEU A 191 15.64 16.83 20.45
C LEU A 191 15.03 17.93 21.32
N LYS A 192 15.86 18.60 22.14
CA LYS A 192 15.44 19.75 22.96
C LYS A 192 14.97 20.92 22.10
N ASP A 193 15.74 21.27 21.08
CA ASP A 193 15.45 22.39 20.17
C ASP A 193 14.18 22.12 19.36
N TYR A 194 13.99 20.87 18.92
CA TYR A 194 12.80 20.40 18.24
C TYR A 194 11.53 20.49 19.10
N SER A 195 11.61 20.11 20.37
CA SER A 195 10.47 20.07 21.30
C SER A 195 10.02 21.46 21.77
N ALA A 196 10.88 22.47 21.67
CA ALA A 196 10.54 23.83 22.06
C ALA A 196 9.62 24.52 21.04
N ALA A 197 8.97 25.63 21.43
CA ALA A 197 8.07 26.39 20.54
C ALA A 197 8.78 26.81 19.25
N GLY A 198 8.16 26.51 18.10
CA GLY A 198 8.76 26.73 16.77
C GLY A 198 9.95 25.80 16.44
N GLY A 199 10.18 24.76 17.24
CA GLY A 199 11.36 23.91 17.20
C GLY A 199 11.58 23.23 15.85
N ARG A 200 10.52 22.68 15.26
CA ARG A 200 10.58 22.12 13.91
C ARG A 200 11.15 23.10 12.88
N GLY A 201 10.69 24.35 12.87
CA GLY A 201 11.19 25.36 11.92
C GLY A 201 12.66 25.71 12.17
N ARG A 202 13.10 25.71 13.44
CA ARG A 202 14.52 25.88 13.79
C ARG A 202 15.38 24.72 13.28
N ILE A 203 14.92 23.49 13.47
CA ILE A 203 15.61 22.28 12.99
C ILE A 203 15.69 22.26 11.47
N GLU A 204 14.58 22.53 10.77
CA GLU A 204 14.59 22.63 9.30
C GLU A 204 15.54 23.71 8.82
N LYS A 205 15.56 24.89 9.46
CA LYS A 205 16.52 25.96 9.15
C LYS A 205 17.95 25.48 9.34
N GLN A 206 18.25 24.77 10.43
CA GLN A 206 19.59 24.26 10.72
C GLN A 206 20.08 23.27 9.65
N ILE A 207 19.21 22.38 9.18
CA ILE A 207 19.52 21.43 8.09
C ILE A 207 19.77 22.19 6.78
N LEU A 208 18.90 23.15 6.46
CA LEU A 208 18.87 23.83 5.17
C LEU A 208 19.79 25.05 5.05
N ASP A 209 20.31 25.55 6.17
CA ASP A 209 21.21 26.70 6.15
C ASP A 209 22.40 26.41 5.22
N GLN A 210 22.70 27.39 4.36
CA GLN A 210 23.81 27.35 3.39
C GLN A 210 23.68 26.26 2.31
N GLN A 211 22.52 25.60 2.18
CA GLN A 211 22.24 24.71 1.06
C GLN A 211 21.84 25.49 -0.20
N PRO A 212 22.12 24.97 -1.40
CA PRO A 212 21.59 25.53 -2.65
C PRO A 212 20.06 25.65 -2.61
N ALA A 213 19.53 26.71 -3.24
CA ALA A 213 18.09 26.98 -3.27
C ALA A 213 17.26 25.81 -3.81
N SER A 214 17.81 25.03 -4.77
CA SER A 214 17.17 23.82 -5.29
C SER A 214 16.91 22.78 -4.20
N ILE A 215 17.92 22.47 -3.38
CA ILE A 215 17.80 21.52 -2.25
C ILE A 215 16.82 22.05 -1.20
N GLN A 216 16.89 23.34 -0.88
CA GLN A 216 15.98 23.95 0.10
C GLN A 216 14.52 23.87 -0.36
N ASN A 217 14.25 24.19 -1.62
CA ASN A 217 12.90 24.20 -2.18
C ASN A 217 12.32 22.78 -2.25
N GLU A 218 13.11 21.80 -2.68
CA GLU A 218 12.67 20.42 -2.76
C GLU A 218 12.40 19.82 -1.37
N PHE A 219 13.32 20.03 -0.42
CA PHE A 219 13.14 19.60 0.97
C PHE A 219 11.85 20.19 1.57
N ARG A 220 11.63 21.50 1.41
CA ARG A 220 10.44 22.18 1.92
C ARG A 220 9.17 21.74 1.21
N GLY A 221 9.24 21.41 -0.08
CA GLY A 221 8.12 20.84 -0.83
C GLY A 221 7.60 19.57 -0.16
N TYR A 222 8.49 18.64 0.17
CA TYR A 222 8.11 17.42 0.89
C TYR A 222 7.68 17.69 2.33
N SER A 223 8.48 18.43 3.11
CA SER A 223 8.23 18.60 4.54
C SER A 223 6.95 19.38 4.83
N SER A 224 6.61 20.38 4.00
CA SER A 224 5.41 21.20 4.16
C SER A 224 4.12 20.46 3.84
N LEU A 225 4.10 19.64 2.79
CA LEU A 225 2.93 18.84 2.43
C LEU A 225 2.66 17.74 3.47
N LEU A 226 3.71 17.04 3.91
CA LEU A 226 3.58 16.01 4.95
C LEU A 226 3.17 16.64 6.30
N LYS A 227 3.64 17.85 6.60
CA LYS A 227 3.15 18.63 7.74
C LYS A 227 1.67 18.95 7.62
N TYR A 228 1.25 19.49 6.48
CA TYR A 228 -0.14 19.88 6.24
C TYR A 228 -1.09 18.72 6.49
N TRP A 229 -0.79 17.54 5.95
CA TRP A 229 -1.64 16.36 6.14
C TRP A 229 -1.65 15.84 7.57
N ARG A 230 -0.52 15.91 8.28
CA ARG A 230 -0.47 15.58 9.71
C ARG A 230 -1.29 16.55 10.55
N ASP A 231 -1.13 17.85 10.34
CA ASP A 231 -1.83 18.86 11.13
C ASP A 231 -3.34 18.76 10.86
N SER A 232 -3.74 18.62 9.60
CA SER A 232 -5.13 18.39 9.19
C SER A 232 -5.74 17.11 9.78
N SER A 233 -4.93 16.06 9.98
CA SER A 233 -5.39 14.81 10.61
C SER A 233 -5.48 14.86 12.14
N ALA A 234 -4.75 15.77 12.78
CA ALA A 234 -4.71 15.91 14.24
C ALA A 234 -5.71 16.95 14.78
N HIS A 235 -6.31 17.77 13.93
CA HIS A 235 -7.33 18.73 14.34
C HIS A 235 -8.70 18.07 14.52
N GLY A 236 -9.45 18.48 15.56
CA GLY A 236 -10.80 17.97 15.86
C GLY A 236 -11.89 18.39 14.86
N GLN A 237 -11.52 18.96 13.72
CA GLN A 237 -12.45 19.30 12.64
C GLN A 237 -12.62 18.10 11.70
N LYS A 238 -13.79 18.00 11.07
CA LYS A 238 -14.01 16.99 10.03
C LYS A 238 -13.06 17.24 8.87
N SER A 239 -12.10 16.35 8.66
CA SER A 239 -11.19 16.43 7.51
C SER A 239 -11.87 15.91 6.24
N GLN A 240 -11.34 16.33 5.09
CA GLN A 240 -11.69 15.77 3.78
C GLN A 240 -10.68 14.72 3.30
N ILE A 241 -9.84 14.20 4.22
CA ILE A 241 -8.81 13.21 3.89
C ILE A 241 -9.50 11.92 3.46
N SER A 242 -9.23 11.51 2.22
CA SER A 242 -9.70 10.28 1.61
C SER A 242 -8.52 9.40 1.23
N ASP A 243 -8.79 8.35 0.45
CA ASP A 243 -7.79 7.44 -0.09
C ASP A 243 -6.67 8.20 -0.83
N ASN A 244 -7.03 9.13 -1.71
CA ASN A 244 -6.09 9.85 -2.55
C ASN A 244 -5.07 10.66 -1.72
N GLU A 245 -5.51 11.33 -0.66
CA GLU A 245 -4.64 12.10 0.22
C GLU A 245 -3.70 11.20 1.02
N ALA A 246 -4.19 10.05 1.49
CA ALA A 246 -3.39 9.08 2.23
C ALA A 246 -2.35 8.41 1.34
N TYR A 247 -2.74 7.99 0.13
CA TYR A 247 -1.83 7.48 -0.90
C TYR A 247 -0.75 8.51 -1.25
N THR A 248 -1.17 9.75 -1.54
CA THR A 248 -0.24 10.85 -1.84
C THR A 248 0.73 11.08 -0.69
N SER A 249 0.27 10.98 0.56
CA SER A 249 1.12 11.11 1.74
C SER A 249 2.18 10.00 1.83
N LEU A 250 1.83 8.74 1.55
CA LEU A 250 2.79 7.63 1.48
C LEU A 250 3.83 7.84 0.38
N ALA A 251 3.38 8.24 -0.82
CA ALA A 251 4.26 8.52 -1.94
C ALA A 251 5.23 9.67 -1.64
N LEU A 252 4.74 10.75 -1.02
CA LEU A 252 5.58 11.88 -0.59
C LEU A 252 6.57 11.46 0.50
N LEU A 253 6.16 10.65 1.48
CA LEU A 253 7.07 10.14 2.51
C LEU A 253 8.22 9.34 1.89
N LEU A 254 7.90 8.42 0.97
CA LEU A 254 8.92 7.62 0.28
C LEU A 254 9.87 8.50 -0.53
N ARG A 255 9.34 9.46 -1.31
CA ARG A 255 10.18 10.41 -2.06
C ARG A 255 11.06 11.25 -1.15
N PHE A 256 10.53 11.67 0.00
CA PHE A 256 11.31 12.44 0.96
C PHE A 256 12.44 11.62 1.59
N ALA A 257 12.19 10.34 1.90
CA ALA A 257 13.21 9.41 2.38
C ALA A 257 14.31 9.20 1.33
N ILE A 258 13.95 8.93 0.08
CA ILE A 258 14.89 8.76 -1.04
C ILE A 258 15.72 10.03 -1.24
N PHE A 259 15.07 11.18 -1.37
CA PHE A 259 15.73 12.47 -1.53
C PHE A 259 16.73 12.75 -0.39
N SER A 260 16.31 12.52 0.85
CA SER A 260 17.16 12.76 2.02
C SER A 260 18.36 11.83 2.07
N ASN A 261 18.20 10.59 1.62
CA ASN A 261 19.30 9.63 1.52
C ASN A 261 20.26 9.99 0.37
N GLU A 262 19.75 10.39 -0.80
CA GLU A 262 20.58 10.83 -1.93
C GLU A 262 21.34 12.13 -1.66
N LYS A 263 20.74 13.06 -0.90
CA LYS A 263 21.35 14.33 -0.51
C LYS A 263 22.02 14.28 0.86
N TRP A 264 22.23 13.09 1.43
CA TRP A 264 22.73 12.91 2.80
C TRP A 264 23.95 13.78 3.09
N ALA A 265 25.01 13.64 2.30
CA ALA A 265 26.26 14.39 2.50
C ALA A 265 26.07 15.92 2.44
N ALA A 266 25.14 16.41 1.61
CA ALA A 266 24.85 17.84 1.55
C ALA A 266 24.07 18.30 2.79
N LEU A 267 23.08 17.52 3.22
CA LEU A 267 22.18 17.83 4.33
C LEU A 267 22.83 17.64 5.71
N THR A 268 23.89 16.84 5.82
CA THR A 268 24.52 16.49 7.12
C THR A 268 25.94 17.00 7.29
N LYS A 269 26.58 17.56 6.25
CA LYS A 269 27.91 18.15 6.41
C LYS A 269 27.85 19.42 7.26
N VAL A 270 28.66 19.47 8.32
CA VAL A 270 28.99 20.70 9.04
C VAL A 270 29.80 21.57 8.08
N GLN A 271 29.29 22.77 7.79
CA GLN A 271 30.04 23.80 7.07
C GLN A 271 30.80 24.68 8.07
#